data_AF-A0A534JUH6-F1
#
_entry.id   AF-A0A534JUH6-F1
#
_cell.length_a   1.000
_cell.length_b   1.000
_cell.length_c   1.000
_cell.angle_alpha   90.00
_cell.angle_beta   90.00
_cell.angle_gamma   90.00
#
_symmetry.space_group_name_H-M   'P 1'
#
loop_
_entity.id
_entity.type
_entity.pdbx_description
1 polymer ?
#
loop_
_entity_poly.entity_id
_entity_poly.type
_entity_poly.pdbx_seq_one_letter_code
_entity_poly.pdbx_strand_id
1 'polypeptide(L)'
;MGTEESGRGTDGDPVEFDHWMYGVVPGVGYGTKAFSRGLDAGLYDPYLRGHYTPIRAAIAQSSDDPIDLHMMHPVRTGRELLLSRITRGPPDEAGRPTFANHTVVARVDVLRSGRVTLDAVYAAISEFDRKAPDALGEVAPLKIRTRSEEEGPPHFGSGIHRHLTFPALETLATRIMSDPASRTLLLCRNTTPEARNATLHLIVELLGWACGLPLLTSISEAPRASALNFFNLVVAPRGVRADSSWAILESALSESVLPRVLDRDDVYQVLTATVRQSPDLAEAR
;
A
#
# COMPACT_ATOMS: atom_id res chain seq x y z
N MET A 1 32.17 40.15 15.63
CA MET A 1 30.73 39.88 15.53
C MET A 1 30.54 39.01 14.31
N GLY A 2 30.33 37.71 14.53
CA GLY A 2 30.27 36.70 13.48
C GLY A 2 28.92 36.73 12.77
N THR A 3 28.97 36.72 11.45
CA THR A 3 27.87 36.45 10.54
C THR A 3 27.51 34.96 10.63
N GLU A 4 26.31 34.65 11.16
CA GLU A 4 25.70 33.35 10.98
C GLU A 4 25.11 33.27 9.57
N GLU A 5 25.87 32.65 8.66
CA GLU A 5 25.32 32.07 7.45
C GLU A 5 24.43 30.89 7.85
N SER A 6 23.11 31.11 7.91
CA SER A 6 22.15 30.02 7.99
C SER A 6 22.08 29.34 6.62
N GLY A 7 22.90 28.32 6.43
CA GLY A 7 22.73 27.33 5.37
C GLY A 7 21.39 26.62 5.55
N ARG A 8 20.31 27.19 5.00
CA ARG A 8 19.08 26.45 4.71
C ARG A 8 19.31 25.68 3.42
N GLY A 9 19.75 24.43 3.58
CA GLY A 9 19.69 23.44 2.53
C GLY A 9 18.25 23.31 2.01
N THR A 10 18.13 23.19 0.71
CA THR A 10 16.93 23.09 -0.11
C THR A 10 16.19 21.75 0.10
N ASP A 11 15.69 21.50 1.31
CA ASP A 11 14.67 20.47 1.53
C ASP A 11 13.30 21.11 1.33
N GLY A 12 12.55 20.66 0.32
CA GLY A 12 11.20 21.16 0.04
C GLY A 12 10.26 21.01 1.25
N ASP A 13 9.28 21.91 1.36
CA ASP A 13 8.32 21.90 2.46
C ASP A 13 7.59 20.53 2.53
N PRO A 14 7.50 19.92 3.73
CA PRO A 14 6.87 18.62 3.90
C PRO A 14 5.40 18.67 3.48
N VAL A 15 4.92 17.56 2.90
CA VAL A 15 3.50 17.41 2.56
C VAL A 15 2.80 16.76 3.74
N GLU A 16 1.64 17.30 4.11
CA GLU A 16 0.79 16.73 5.14
C GLU A 16 -0.29 15.84 4.51
N PHE A 17 -0.47 14.65 5.07
CA PHE A 17 -1.59 13.75 4.77
C PHE A 17 -2.33 13.38 6.05
N ASP A 18 -3.65 13.28 5.96
CA ASP A 18 -4.46 12.74 7.04
C ASP A 18 -4.19 11.25 7.20
N HIS A 19 -4.35 10.75 8.42
CA HIS A 19 -4.12 9.36 8.74
C HIS A 19 -4.97 8.93 9.95
N TRP A 20 -5.13 7.63 10.10
CA TRP A 20 -5.75 7.04 11.28
C TRP A 20 -5.05 5.75 11.68
N MET A 21 -5.28 5.36 12.92
CA MET A 21 -4.74 4.16 13.53
C MET A 21 -5.90 3.31 14.05
N TYR A 22 -5.90 2.04 13.68
CA TYR A 22 -6.83 1.02 14.15
C TYR A 22 -6.04 -0.06 14.88
N GLY A 23 -6.52 -0.52 16.04
CA GLY A 23 -5.83 -1.53 16.85
C GLY A 23 -6.42 -1.62 18.25
N VAL A 24 -5.68 -2.24 19.17
CA VAL A 24 -6.10 -2.35 20.58
C VAL A 24 -6.08 -0.96 21.25
N VAL A 25 -7.19 -0.60 21.88
CA VAL A 25 -7.35 0.53 22.80
C VAL A 25 -7.48 -0.04 24.22
N PRO A 26 -6.54 0.28 25.14
CA PRO A 26 -6.58 -0.21 26.52
C PRO A 26 -7.93 0.07 27.19
N GLY A 27 -8.56 -0.98 27.75
CA GLY A 27 -9.83 -0.89 28.46
C GLY A 27 -11.08 -0.73 27.59
N VAL A 28 -10.93 -0.67 26.25
CA VAL A 28 -12.05 -0.58 25.29
C VAL A 28 -12.08 -1.79 24.36
N GLY A 29 -10.92 -2.31 23.98
CA GLY A 29 -10.79 -3.41 23.02
C GLY A 29 -10.33 -2.91 21.64
N TYR A 30 -10.64 -3.67 20.58
CA TYR A 30 -10.14 -3.40 19.23
C TYR A 30 -10.97 -2.32 18.52
N GLY A 31 -10.34 -1.24 18.07
CA GLY A 31 -11.05 -0.08 17.52
C GLY A 31 -10.13 0.99 16.92
N THR A 32 -10.72 2.11 16.51
CA THR A 32 -9.96 3.30 16.08
C THR A 32 -9.25 3.89 17.30
N LYS A 33 -7.91 3.82 17.31
CA LYS A 33 -7.05 4.38 18.35
C LYS A 33 -6.93 5.89 18.22
N ALA A 34 -6.56 6.33 17.01
CA ALA A 34 -6.25 7.73 16.74
C ALA A 34 -6.61 8.12 15.31
N PHE A 35 -6.85 9.41 15.06
CA PHE A 35 -7.15 9.94 13.73
C PHE A 35 -6.75 11.42 13.62
N SER A 36 -6.39 11.87 12.42
CA SER A 36 -5.99 13.26 12.18
C SER A 36 -7.12 14.24 12.46
N ARG A 37 -6.77 15.38 13.08
CA ARG A 37 -7.67 16.54 13.22
C ARG A 37 -8.15 17.00 11.85
N GLY A 38 -9.47 16.98 11.64
CA GLY A 38 -10.10 17.46 10.41
C GLY A 38 -10.29 16.38 9.32
N LEU A 39 -9.92 15.12 9.59
CA LEU A 39 -10.26 14.01 8.72
C LEU A 39 -11.78 13.93 8.56
N ASP A 40 -12.29 14.00 7.32
CA ASP A 40 -13.71 13.81 7.02
C ASP A 40 -14.06 12.33 7.16
N ALA A 41 -14.44 11.95 8.38
CA ALA A 41 -14.82 10.59 8.71
C ALA A 41 -15.97 10.06 7.85
N GLY A 42 -16.84 10.92 7.29
CA GLY A 42 -17.96 10.50 6.45
C GLY A 42 -17.51 9.94 5.10
N LEU A 43 -16.48 10.55 4.49
CA LEU A 43 -15.89 10.08 3.22
C LEU A 43 -15.18 8.73 3.39
N TYR A 44 -14.61 8.50 4.57
CA TYR A 44 -13.83 7.30 4.86
C TYR A 44 -14.56 6.31 5.77
N ASP A 45 -15.82 6.54 6.13
CA ASP A 45 -16.58 5.72 7.07
C ASP A 45 -16.57 4.22 6.72
N PRO A 46 -16.75 3.82 5.43
CA PRO A 46 -16.63 2.41 5.05
C PRO A 46 -15.23 1.82 5.32
N TYR A 47 -14.19 2.64 5.22
CA TYR A 47 -12.80 2.25 5.42
C TYR A 47 -12.36 2.30 6.89
N LEU A 48 -12.86 3.28 7.66
CA LEU A 48 -12.62 3.46 9.09
C LEU A 48 -13.35 2.41 9.92
N ARG A 49 -14.58 2.06 9.52
CA ARG A 49 -15.35 0.95 10.10
C ARG A 49 -14.93 -0.39 9.53
N GLY A 50 -14.33 -0.38 8.33
CA GLY A 50 -13.71 -1.55 7.73
C GLY A 50 -12.66 -2.09 8.68
N HIS A 51 -12.97 -3.22 9.31
CA HIS A 51 -12.04 -3.95 10.17
C HIS A 51 -10.90 -4.51 9.31
N TYR A 52 -10.00 -3.66 8.81
CA TYR A 52 -8.84 -4.08 8.04
C TYR A 52 -7.85 -4.73 9.00
N THR A 53 -8.09 -6.00 9.30
CA THR A 53 -7.05 -6.84 9.89
C THR A 53 -7.10 -8.24 9.30
N PRO A 54 -6.74 -8.37 8.02
CA PRO A 54 -6.49 -9.67 7.41
C PRO A 54 -5.12 -10.14 7.87
N ILE A 55 -5.05 -10.93 8.92
CA ILE A 55 -3.81 -11.65 9.20
C ILE A 55 -4.12 -13.13 9.31
N ARG A 56 -3.32 -13.90 8.59
CA ARG A 56 -3.38 -15.36 8.61
C ARG A 56 -3.34 -15.81 10.06
N ALA A 57 -4.26 -16.67 10.46
CA ALA A 57 -4.24 -17.27 11.80
C ALA A 57 -2.85 -17.86 12.12
N ALA A 58 -2.13 -18.38 11.11
CA ALA A 58 -0.77 -18.89 11.26
C ALA A 58 0.30 -17.80 11.57
N ILE A 59 0.18 -16.59 11.00
CA ILE A 59 1.09 -15.47 11.31
C ILE A 59 0.72 -14.84 12.65
N ALA A 60 -0.58 -14.82 12.97
CA ALA A 60 -1.07 -14.44 14.29
C ALA A 60 -0.56 -15.37 15.40
N GLN A 61 -0.36 -16.65 15.12
CA GLN A 61 0.06 -17.65 16.11
C GLN A 61 1.57 -17.66 16.38
N SER A 62 2.40 -17.19 15.45
CA SER A 62 3.84 -17.03 15.70
C SER A 62 4.08 -15.74 16.48
N SER A 63 4.51 -15.81 17.74
CA SER A 63 4.84 -14.63 18.55
C SER A 63 6.15 -13.96 18.10
N ASP A 64 7.02 -14.71 17.45
CA ASP A 64 8.42 -14.35 17.26
C ASP A 64 8.67 -13.68 15.90
N ASP A 65 7.75 -13.85 14.94
CA ASP A 65 7.88 -13.25 13.61
C ASP A 65 7.41 -11.78 13.61
N PRO A 66 8.27 -10.83 13.21
CA PRO A 66 7.87 -9.44 13.03
C PRO A 66 6.86 -9.35 11.89
N ILE A 67 5.82 -8.53 12.11
CA ILE A 67 4.80 -8.25 11.10
C ILE A 67 5.03 -6.84 10.59
N ASP A 68 5.25 -6.76 9.28
CA ASP A 68 5.42 -5.51 8.54
C ASP A 68 4.83 -5.73 7.15
N LEU A 69 3.55 -5.44 7.02
CA LEU A 69 2.80 -5.58 5.77
C LEU A 69 2.32 -4.22 5.32
N HIS A 70 2.42 -3.98 4.02
CA HIS A 70 1.93 -2.79 3.36
C HIS A 70 0.70 -3.17 2.53
N MET A 71 -0.33 -2.35 2.60
CA MET A 71 -1.56 -2.52 1.84
C MET A 71 -1.94 -1.20 1.20
N MET A 72 -2.33 -1.24 -0.08
CA MET A 72 -2.75 -0.06 -0.82
C MET A 72 -4.17 -0.26 -1.35
N HIS A 73 -5.03 0.71 -1.09
CA HIS A 73 -6.40 0.67 -1.54
C HIS A 73 -6.80 1.98 -2.24
N PRO A 74 -7.06 1.96 -3.55
CA PRO A 74 -7.55 3.15 -4.24
C PRO A 74 -8.93 3.52 -3.71
N VAL A 75 -9.20 4.81 -3.52
CA VAL A 75 -10.54 5.30 -3.12
C VAL A 75 -11.40 5.47 -4.37
N ARG A 76 -12.72 5.35 -4.23
CA ARG A 76 -13.69 5.40 -5.34
C ARG A 76 -13.55 6.62 -6.26
N THR A 77 -13.15 7.75 -5.70
CA THR A 77 -12.95 9.01 -6.43
C THR A 77 -11.76 8.95 -7.39
N GLY A 78 -10.85 7.99 -7.22
CA GLY A 78 -9.56 7.91 -7.93
C GLY A 78 -8.57 9.01 -7.55
N ARG A 79 -8.93 9.89 -6.61
CA ARG A 79 -8.09 11.03 -6.16
C ARG A 79 -7.21 10.69 -4.98
N GLU A 80 -7.61 9.71 -4.20
CA GLU A 80 -6.88 9.25 -3.01
C GLU A 80 -6.53 7.76 -3.10
N LEU A 81 -5.43 7.43 -2.44
CA LEU A 81 -4.94 6.08 -2.23
C LEU A 81 -4.74 5.91 -0.72
N LEU A 82 -5.42 4.93 -0.13
CA LEU A 82 -5.22 4.57 1.26
C LEU A 82 -3.96 3.70 1.35
N LEU A 83 -2.97 4.15 2.12
CA LEU A 83 -1.70 3.48 2.33
C LEU A 83 -1.63 2.99 3.77
N SER A 84 -1.73 1.68 3.96
CA SER A 84 -1.90 1.02 5.25
C SER A 84 -0.67 0.22 5.61
N ARG A 85 -0.08 0.50 6.77
CA ARG A 85 0.97 -0.33 7.36
C ARG A 85 0.36 -1.17 8.48
N ILE A 86 0.49 -2.49 8.36
CA ILE A 86 -0.02 -3.45 9.33
C ILE A 86 1.17 -4.02 10.09
N THR A 87 1.12 -3.89 11.41
CA THR A 87 2.17 -4.33 12.33
C THR A 87 1.59 -5.13 13.48
N ARG A 88 2.46 -5.71 14.31
CA ARG A 88 2.04 -6.39 15.53
C ARG A 88 1.58 -5.37 16.57
N GLY A 89 0.39 -5.59 17.11
CA GLY A 89 -0.17 -4.81 18.21
C GLY A 89 0.15 -5.45 19.57
N PRO A 90 -0.14 -4.75 20.68
CA PRO A 90 -0.01 -5.31 22.01
C PRO A 90 -0.96 -6.51 22.19
N PRO A 91 -0.62 -7.54 22.97
CA PRO A 91 -1.56 -8.62 23.25
C PRO A 91 -2.89 -8.10 23.82
N ASP A 92 -3.99 -8.78 23.52
CA ASP A 92 -5.30 -8.45 24.10
C ASP A 92 -5.39 -8.86 25.59
N GLU A 93 -6.55 -8.64 26.23
CA GLU A 93 -6.74 -8.97 27.65
C GLU A 93 -6.58 -10.47 27.96
N ALA A 94 -6.69 -11.34 26.95
CA ALA A 94 -6.48 -12.78 27.06
C ALA A 94 -5.06 -13.21 26.68
N GLY A 95 -4.14 -12.26 26.45
CA GLY A 95 -2.77 -12.51 26.04
C GLY A 95 -2.62 -12.99 24.60
N ARG A 96 -3.66 -12.87 23.77
CA ARG A 96 -3.63 -13.30 22.37
C ARG A 96 -2.93 -12.24 21.52
N PRO A 97 -2.13 -12.64 20.52
CA PRO A 97 -1.52 -11.70 19.59
C PRO A 97 -2.57 -10.85 18.86
N THR A 98 -2.31 -9.55 18.78
CA THR A 98 -3.15 -8.60 18.03
C THR A 98 -2.32 -7.86 17.00
N PHE A 99 -2.98 -7.00 16.24
CA PHE A 99 -2.35 -6.20 15.20
C PHE A 99 -2.69 -4.73 15.39
N ALA A 100 -1.94 -3.90 14.68
CA ALA A 100 -2.26 -2.51 14.48
C ALA A 100 -2.23 -2.23 12.98
N ASN A 101 -3.13 -1.38 12.52
CA ASN A 101 -3.13 -0.86 11.17
C ASN A 101 -3.04 0.66 11.26
N HIS A 102 -2.06 1.24 10.60
CA HIS A 102 -1.90 2.68 10.46
C HIS A 102 -2.08 3.05 8.99
N THR A 103 -3.16 3.76 8.69
CA THR A 103 -3.55 4.11 7.32
C THR A 103 -3.43 5.60 7.07
N VAL A 104 -2.78 5.95 5.96
CA VAL A 104 -2.64 7.32 5.45
C VAL A 104 -3.54 7.53 4.24
N VAL A 105 -4.22 8.68 4.18
CA VAL A 105 -4.99 9.15 3.03
C VAL A 105 -4.04 9.92 2.10
N ALA A 106 -3.42 9.23 1.16
CA ALA A 106 -2.45 9.84 0.25
C ALA A 106 -3.12 10.37 -1.02
N ARG A 107 -2.73 11.58 -1.43
CA ARG A 107 -3.23 12.21 -2.66
C ARG A 107 -2.52 11.64 -3.89
N VAL A 108 -3.29 11.14 -4.84
CA VAL A 108 -2.80 10.44 -6.05
C VAL A 108 -2.00 11.38 -6.95
N ASP A 109 -2.39 12.65 -7.09
CA ASP A 109 -1.66 13.64 -7.88
C ASP A 109 -0.27 13.93 -7.31
N VAL A 110 -0.15 14.02 -5.98
CA VAL A 110 1.14 14.23 -5.30
C VAL A 110 2.06 13.02 -5.50
N LEU A 111 1.55 11.80 -5.32
CA LEU A 111 2.33 10.58 -5.56
C LEU A 111 2.75 10.45 -7.03
N ARG A 112 1.82 10.72 -7.98
CA ARG A 112 2.10 10.69 -9.43
C ARG A 112 3.15 11.71 -9.88
N SER A 113 3.22 12.84 -9.20
CA SER A 113 4.23 13.86 -9.50
C SER A 113 5.65 13.44 -9.12
N GLY A 114 5.80 12.39 -8.30
CA GLY A 114 7.07 11.97 -7.73
C GLY A 114 7.60 12.89 -6.62
N ARG A 115 6.82 13.92 -6.21
CA ARG A 115 7.16 14.80 -5.09
C ARG A 115 7.23 14.04 -3.77
N VAL A 116 6.42 12.99 -3.61
CA VAL A 116 6.44 12.08 -2.46
C VAL A 116 6.49 10.65 -2.99
N THR A 117 7.38 9.82 -2.43
CA THR A 117 7.49 8.40 -2.77
C THR A 117 6.66 7.55 -1.81
N LEU A 118 6.28 6.34 -2.24
CA LEU A 118 5.60 5.38 -1.36
C LEU A 118 6.47 5.05 -0.14
N ASP A 119 7.78 4.86 -0.34
CA ASP A 119 8.73 4.64 0.75
C ASP A 119 8.74 5.76 1.78
N ALA A 120 8.69 7.03 1.34
CA ALA A 120 8.65 8.17 2.24
C ALA A 120 7.39 8.17 3.11
N VAL A 121 6.24 7.76 2.55
CA VAL A 121 4.99 7.61 3.34
C VAL A 121 5.15 6.54 4.41
N TYR A 122 5.59 5.34 4.05
CA TYR A 122 5.73 4.24 5.02
C TYR A 122 6.84 4.48 6.04
N ALA A 123 7.90 5.18 5.67
CA ALA A 123 8.92 5.66 6.60
C ALA A 123 8.33 6.66 7.60
N ALA A 124 7.50 7.61 7.15
CA ALA A 124 6.81 8.56 8.02
C ALA A 124 5.84 7.86 8.98
N ILE A 125 5.08 6.88 8.51
CA ILE A 125 4.23 6.02 9.36
C ILE A 125 5.07 5.33 10.44
N SER A 126 6.16 4.68 10.03
CA SER A 126 7.04 3.95 10.95
C SER A 126 7.69 4.86 11.98
N GLU A 127 8.08 6.07 11.57
CA GLU A 127 8.64 7.07 12.46
C GLU A 127 7.60 7.59 13.46
N PHE A 128 6.36 7.82 13.02
CA PHE A 128 5.25 8.20 13.88
C PHE A 128 4.98 7.12 14.92
N ASP A 129 4.81 5.86 14.50
CA ASP A 129 4.53 4.73 15.39
C ASP A 129 5.60 4.58 16.48
N ARG A 130 6.87 4.80 16.11
CA ARG A 130 8.00 4.75 17.04
C ARG A 130 8.00 5.92 18.02
N LYS A 131 7.63 7.13 17.59
CA LYS A 131 7.63 8.34 18.42
C LYS A 131 6.40 8.45 19.31
N ALA A 132 5.27 7.90 18.87
CA ALA A 132 3.97 8.01 19.55
C ALA A 132 3.23 6.66 19.62
N PRO A 133 3.82 5.62 20.26
CA PRO A 133 3.20 4.28 20.34
C PRO A 133 1.84 4.27 21.06
N ASP A 134 1.68 5.20 22.01
CA ASP A 134 0.48 5.36 22.84
C ASP A 134 -0.49 6.44 22.30
N ALA A 135 -0.37 6.81 21.02
CA ALA A 135 -1.28 7.77 20.41
C ALA A 135 -2.74 7.31 20.53
N LEU A 136 -3.58 8.19 21.10
CA LEU A 136 -5.01 7.99 21.30
C LEU A 136 -5.76 9.28 20.99
N GLY A 137 -6.94 9.15 20.36
CA GLY A 137 -7.80 10.27 20.01
C GLY A 137 -7.25 11.08 18.83
N GLU A 138 -7.39 12.40 18.91
CA GLU A 138 -7.04 13.28 17.80
C GLU A 138 -5.53 13.52 17.71
N VAL A 139 -4.95 13.36 16.53
CA VAL A 139 -3.53 13.58 16.24
C VAL A 139 -3.34 14.63 15.13
N ALA A 140 -2.14 15.20 15.04
CA ALA A 140 -1.79 16.07 13.92
C ALA A 140 -1.69 15.25 12.62
N PRO A 141 -1.89 15.86 11.44
CA PRO A 141 -1.61 15.22 10.15
C PRO A 141 -0.17 14.69 10.07
N LEU A 142 0.01 13.63 9.29
CA LEU A 142 1.31 13.00 9.09
C LEU A 142 2.15 13.85 8.15
N LYS A 143 3.33 14.28 8.61
CA LYS A 143 4.29 15.03 7.80
C LYS A 143 5.18 14.08 7.03
N ILE A 144 5.17 14.20 5.71
CA ILE A 144 5.94 13.34 4.81
C ILE A 144 6.98 14.19 4.10
N ARG A 145 8.23 13.71 4.15
CA ARG A 145 9.35 14.36 3.47
C ARG A 145 9.14 14.33 1.96
N THR A 146 9.33 15.48 1.33
CA THR A 146 9.32 15.56 -0.12
C THR A 146 10.67 15.21 -0.69
N ARG A 147 10.66 14.65 -1.89
CA ARG A 147 11.85 14.40 -2.69
C ARG A 147 12.55 15.72 -3.04
N SER A 148 13.88 15.72 -3.03
CA SER A 148 14.64 16.88 -3.47
C SER A 148 14.60 17.01 -5.00
N GLU A 149 14.68 18.23 -5.53
CA GLU A 149 14.72 18.47 -6.98
C GLU A 149 15.97 17.86 -7.64
N GLU A 150 17.07 17.73 -6.88
CA GLU A 150 18.34 17.18 -7.33
C GLU A 150 18.28 15.68 -7.68
N GLU A 151 17.32 14.95 -7.13
CA GLU A 151 17.16 13.52 -7.41
C GLU A 151 16.65 13.26 -8.84
N GLY A 152 16.23 14.28 -9.57
CA GLY A 152 15.78 14.17 -10.96
C GLY A 152 14.35 13.61 -11.11
N PRO A 153 13.90 13.29 -12.34
CA PRO A 153 12.57 12.74 -12.55
C PRO A 153 12.39 11.37 -11.86
N PRO A 154 11.18 11.03 -11.42
CA PRO A 154 10.91 9.72 -10.83
C PRO A 154 10.97 8.62 -11.89
N HIS A 155 11.61 7.50 -11.57
CA HIS A 155 11.64 6.30 -12.40
C HIS A 155 10.62 5.27 -11.87
N PHE A 156 9.33 5.56 -12.07
CA PHE A 156 8.25 4.75 -11.51
C PHE A 156 8.32 3.28 -11.91
N GLY A 157 8.37 2.39 -10.91
CA GLY A 157 8.44 0.95 -11.14
C GLY A 157 9.80 0.44 -11.62
N SER A 158 10.85 1.26 -11.64
CA SER A 158 12.21 0.82 -11.97
C SER A 158 12.69 -0.23 -10.97
N GLY A 159 13.15 -1.37 -11.46
CA GLY A 159 13.57 -2.55 -10.71
C GLY A 159 12.56 -3.70 -10.81
N ILE A 160 11.37 -3.47 -11.37
CA ILE A 160 10.28 -4.46 -11.37
C ILE A 160 10.63 -5.76 -12.13
N HIS A 161 11.57 -5.72 -13.07
CA HIS A 161 12.03 -6.91 -13.81
C HIS A 161 12.58 -8.01 -12.89
N ARG A 162 13.10 -7.66 -11.71
CA ARG A 162 13.59 -8.63 -10.71
C ARG A 162 12.45 -9.37 -10.02
N HIS A 163 11.24 -8.84 -10.12
CA HIS A 163 10.06 -9.31 -9.40
C HIS A 163 8.95 -9.81 -10.33
N LEU A 164 8.99 -9.46 -11.61
CA LEU A 164 7.93 -9.73 -12.57
C LEU A 164 8.48 -10.35 -13.85
N THR A 165 7.87 -11.46 -14.26
CA THR A 165 8.18 -12.13 -15.54
C THR A 165 7.21 -11.68 -16.63
N PHE A 166 7.57 -11.88 -17.90
CA PHE A 166 6.65 -11.60 -19.02
C PHE A 166 5.33 -12.39 -18.95
N PRO A 167 5.30 -13.69 -18.59
CA PRO A 167 4.03 -14.40 -18.38
C PRO A 167 3.16 -13.82 -17.25
N ALA A 168 3.79 -13.26 -16.20
CA ALA A 168 3.05 -12.59 -15.14
C ALA A 168 2.37 -11.30 -15.62
N LEU A 169 2.99 -10.57 -16.57
CA LEU A 169 2.39 -9.40 -17.20
C LEU A 169 1.13 -9.74 -17.99
N GLU A 170 1.14 -10.82 -18.76
CA GLU A 170 -0.02 -11.27 -19.52
C GLU A 170 -1.19 -11.63 -18.60
N THR A 171 -0.91 -12.34 -17.50
CA THR A 171 -1.90 -12.67 -16.48
C THR A 171 -2.48 -11.41 -15.85
N LEU A 172 -1.63 -10.44 -15.49
CA LEU A 172 -2.03 -9.18 -14.90
C LEU A 172 -2.89 -8.35 -15.85
N ALA A 173 -2.45 -8.19 -17.10
CA ALA A 173 -3.20 -7.49 -18.15
C ALA A 173 -4.57 -8.13 -18.35
N THR A 174 -4.62 -9.46 -18.50
CA THR A 174 -5.87 -10.22 -18.68
C THR A 174 -6.85 -9.97 -17.53
N ARG A 175 -6.36 -9.93 -16.29
CA ARG A 175 -7.21 -9.67 -15.12
C ARG A 175 -7.70 -8.23 -15.07
N ILE A 176 -6.86 -7.25 -15.34
CA ILE A 176 -7.26 -5.84 -15.42
C ILE A 176 -8.35 -5.64 -16.50
N MET A 177 -8.23 -6.31 -17.65
CA MET A 177 -9.19 -6.23 -18.75
C MET A 177 -10.52 -6.94 -18.46
N SER A 178 -10.48 -8.05 -17.71
CA SER A 178 -11.63 -8.95 -17.49
C SER A 178 -12.36 -8.73 -16.16
N ASP A 179 -11.89 -7.80 -15.32
CA ASP A 179 -12.47 -7.50 -14.02
C ASP A 179 -13.24 -6.16 -14.00
N PRO A 180 -14.48 -6.14 -14.52
CA PRO A 180 -15.29 -4.92 -14.60
C PRO A 180 -15.72 -4.40 -13.23
N ALA A 181 -15.57 -5.18 -12.16
CA ALA A 181 -16.05 -4.85 -10.82
C ALA A 181 -14.92 -4.49 -9.84
N SER A 182 -13.66 -4.41 -10.30
CA SER A 182 -12.47 -4.23 -9.43
C SER A 182 -12.43 -5.24 -8.29
N ARG A 183 -12.81 -6.48 -8.60
CA ARG A 183 -12.73 -7.63 -7.72
C ARG A 183 -11.34 -8.26 -7.74
N THR A 184 -10.31 -7.66 -8.31
CA THR A 184 -8.99 -8.26 -8.34
C THR A 184 -8.15 -7.74 -7.18
N LEU A 185 -7.61 -8.68 -6.40
CA LEU A 185 -6.58 -8.43 -5.40
C LEU A 185 -5.21 -8.74 -5.98
N LEU A 186 -4.28 -7.83 -5.75
CA LEU A 186 -2.88 -7.99 -6.12
C LEU A 186 -2.05 -8.32 -4.88
N LEU A 187 -1.45 -9.50 -4.87
CA LEU A 187 -0.78 -10.06 -3.71
C LEU A 187 0.70 -10.19 -4.03
N CYS A 188 1.56 -9.53 -3.26
CA CYS A 188 3.01 -9.57 -3.48
C CYS A 188 3.68 -10.58 -2.54
N ARG A 189 4.41 -11.52 -3.13
CA ARG A 189 5.12 -12.60 -2.45
C ARG A 189 6.63 -12.38 -2.56
N ASN A 190 7.34 -12.67 -1.49
CA ASN A 190 8.79 -12.70 -1.40
C ASN A 190 9.21 -13.33 -0.07
N THR A 191 10.49 -13.72 0.04
CA THR A 191 11.03 -14.39 1.23
C THR A 191 11.08 -13.47 2.44
N THR A 192 11.47 -12.22 2.26
CA THR A 192 11.57 -11.22 3.34
C THR A 192 10.42 -10.20 3.29
N PRO A 193 9.97 -9.64 4.43
CA PRO A 193 8.98 -8.56 4.46
C PRO A 193 9.39 -7.36 3.60
N GLU A 194 10.63 -6.91 3.75
CA GLU A 194 11.20 -5.79 2.99
C GLU A 194 11.09 -6.00 1.47
N ALA A 195 11.47 -7.18 0.98
CA ALA A 195 11.39 -7.47 -0.45
C ALA A 195 9.94 -7.61 -0.96
N ARG A 196 8.99 -8.01 -0.10
CA ARG A 196 7.55 -7.99 -0.43
C ARG A 196 7.02 -6.56 -0.54
N ASN A 197 7.36 -5.71 0.41
CA ASN A 197 6.96 -4.30 0.42
C ASN A 197 7.55 -3.56 -0.79
N ALA A 198 8.83 -3.78 -1.11
CA ALA A 198 9.46 -3.24 -2.32
C ALA A 198 8.75 -3.70 -3.60
N THR A 199 8.45 -5.00 -3.71
CA THR A 199 7.69 -5.54 -4.86
C THR A 199 6.33 -4.85 -5.02
N LEU A 200 5.62 -4.64 -3.91
CA LEU A 200 4.32 -3.96 -3.89
C LEU A 200 4.43 -2.50 -4.37
N HIS A 201 5.44 -1.77 -3.91
CA HIS A 201 5.64 -0.37 -4.29
C HIS A 201 5.90 -0.27 -5.78
N LEU A 202 6.87 -1.06 -6.27
CA LEU A 202 7.25 -1.07 -7.69
C LEU A 202 6.07 -1.42 -8.61
N ILE A 203 5.25 -2.40 -8.26
CA ILE A 203 4.11 -2.78 -9.11
C ILE A 203 3.02 -1.72 -9.10
N VAL A 204 2.76 -1.07 -7.96
CA VAL A 204 1.77 0.02 -7.89
C VAL A 204 2.24 1.22 -8.69
N GLU A 205 3.53 1.55 -8.62
CA GLU A 205 4.10 2.65 -9.40
C GLU A 205 4.10 2.37 -10.90
N LEU A 206 4.49 1.16 -11.31
CA LEU A 206 4.42 0.72 -12.70
C LEU A 206 2.99 0.86 -13.25
N LEU A 207 2.02 0.30 -12.53
CA LEU A 207 0.63 0.30 -12.98
C LEU A 207 0.02 1.70 -13.00
N GLY A 208 0.08 2.40 -11.87
CA GLY A 208 -0.65 3.66 -11.68
C GLY A 208 0.01 4.89 -12.28
N TRP A 209 1.34 4.93 -12.31
CA TRP A 209 2.10 6.13 -12.70
C TRP A 209 2.75 5.96 -14.06
N ALA A 210 3.44 4.85 -14.30
CA ALA A 210 4.14 4.64 -15.56
C ALA A 210 3.17 4.22 -16.69
N CYS A 211 2.22 3.34 -16.41
CA CYS A 211 1.25 2.86 -17.40
C CYS A 211 -0.06 3.67 -17.41
N GLY A 212 -0.32 4.50 -16.40
CA GLY A 212 -1.59 5.20 -16.23
C GLY A 212 -2.80 4.26 -16.06
N LEU A 213 -2.55 3.00 -15.72
CA LEU A 213 -3.59 2.01 -15.52
C LEU A 213 -4.26 2.20 -14.16
N PRO A 214 -5.54 1.85 -14.03
CA PRO A 214 -6.21 2.10 -12.77
C PRO A 214 -5.71 1.11 -11.70
N LEU A 215 -5.50 1.64 -10.50
CA LEU A 215 -4.89 0.92 -9.38
C LEU A 215 -5.77 -0.23 -8.89
N LEU A 216 -5.14 -1.35 -8.53
CA LEU A 216 -5.80 -2.49 -7.89
C LEU A 216 -5.62 -2.37 -6.38
N THR A 217 -6.57 -2.88 -5.60
CA THR A 217 -6.33 -3.12 -4.18
C THR A 217 -5.21 -4.16 -4.05
N SER A 218 -4.19 -3.86 -3.26
CA SER A 218 -2.96 -4.65 -3.22
C SER A 218 -2.40 -4.77 -1.81
N ILE A 219 -1.68 -5.86 -1.53
CA ILE A 219 -1.05 -6.12 -0.23
C ILE A 219 0.25 -6.93 -0.39
N SER A 220 1.23 -6.67 0.47
CA SER A 220 2.52 -7.37 0.50
C SER A 220 2.48 -8.73 1.20
N GLU A 221 1.41 -9.47 0.98
CA GLU A 221 1.21 -10.83 1.47
C GLU A 221 0.45 -11.69 0.45
N ALA A 222 0.80 -12.98 0.36
CA ALA A 222 0.13 -13.94 -0.52
C ALA A 222 -0.14 -15.29 0.17
N PRO A 223 -1.20 -16.03 -0.21
CA PRO A 223 -1.46 -17.38 0.27
C PRO A 223 -0.29 -18.34 -0.02
N ARG A 224 0.09 -19.16 0.97
CA ARG A 224 1.14 -20.19 0.83
C ARG A 224 0.77 -21.32 -0.15
N ALA A 225 -0.52 -21.57 -0.37
CA ALA A 225 -1.04 -22.73 -1.13
C ALA A 225 -1.85 -22.34 -2.38
N SER A 226 -1.50 -21.24 -3.05
CA SER A 226 -2.17 -20.87 -4.31
C SER A 226 -1.61 -21.69 -5.47
N ALA A 227 -2.43 -22.43 -6.22
CA ALA A 227 -1.96 -23.10 -7.45
C ALA A 227 -1.49 -22.11 -8.56
N LEU A 228 -1.66 -20.80 -8.36
CA LEU A 228 -1.24 -19.71 -9.25
C LEU A 228 0.23 -19.29 -9.01
N ASN A 229 1.08 -20.27 -8.74
CA ASN A 229 2.21 -20.18 -7.80
C ASN A 229 3.57 -19.74 -8.39
N PHE A 230 3.62 -19.13 -9.56
CA PHE A 230 4.87 -19.07 -10.33
C PHE A 230 5.66 -17.77 -10.21
N PHE A 231 5.12 -16.73 -9.57
CA PHE A 231 5.74 -15.39 -9.54
C PHE A 231 5.62 -14.71 -8.16
N ASN A 232 6.44 -13.67 -7.94
CA ASN A 232 6.32 -12.77 -6.78
C ASN A 232 5.03 -11.93 -6.80
N LEU A 233 4.20 -12.10 -7.83
CA LEU A 233 2.91 -11.48 -7.99
C LEU A 233 1.83 -12.56 -8.13
N VAL A 234 0.85 -12.54 -7.22
CA VAL A 234 -0.34 -13.39 -7.28
C VAL A 234 -1.55 -12.50 -7.52
N VAL A 235 -2.28 -12.80 -8.59
CA VAL A 235 -3.48 -12.05 -8.98
C VAL A 235 -4.70 -12.91 -8.70
N ALA A 236 -5.49 -12.53 -7.69
CA ALA A 236 -6.61 -13.33 -7.21
C ALA A 236 -7.93 -12.56 -7.37
N PRO A 237 -8.99 -13.18 -7.92
CA PRO A 237 -10.33 -12.61 -7.79
C PRO A 237 -10.77 -12.59 -6.32
N ARG A 238 -11.54 -11.58 -5.94
CA ARG A 238 -12.26 -11.46 -4.66
C ARG A 238 -13.25 -12.61 -4.58
N GLY A 239 -13.40 -13.17 -3.40
CA GLY A 239 -14.24 -14.33 -3.12
C GLY A 239 -13.54 -15.66 -3.39
N VAL A 240 -12.24 -15.66 -3.76
CA VAL A 240 -11.47 -16.90 -3.73
C VAL A 240 -11.26 -17.27 -2.27
N ARG A 241 -12.01 -18.27 -1.81
CA ARG A 241 -11.96 -18.94 -0.50
C ARG A 241 -10.60 -19.61 -0.23
N ALA A 242 -9.50 -18.90 -0.44
CA ALA A 242 -8.17 -19.32 -0.03
C ALA A 242 -7.95 -18.80 1.39
N ASP A 243 -8.44 -19.57 2.36
CA ASP A 243 -8.30 -19.37 3.80
C ASP A 243 -9.20 -18.27 4.40
N SER A 244 -9.93 -18.62 5.46
CA SER A 244 -10.88 -17.80 6.23
C SER A 244 -10.32 -16.48 6.78
N SER A 245 -9.01 -16.26 6.71
CA SER A 245 -8.33 -15.01 7.11
C SER A 245 -8.51 -13.86 6.11
N TRP A 246 -8.90 -14.14 4.86
CA TRP A 246 -9.06 -13.12 3.80
C TRP A 246 -10.50 -12.61 3.65
N ALA A 247 -11.49 -13.31 4.20
CA ALA A 247 -12.92 -12.93 4.11
C ALA A 247 -13.23 -11.56 4.75
N ILE A 248 -12.41 -11.10 5.69
CA ILE A 248 -12.54 -9.79 6.36
C ILE A 248 -12.06 -8.64 5.46
N LEU A 249 -11.04 -8.87 4.62
CA LEU A 249 -10.71 -7.94 3.54
C LEU A 249 -11.90 -7.83 2.58
N GLU A 250 -12.48 -8.97 2.21
CA GLU A 250 -13.54 -9.02 1.20
C GLU A 250 -14.82 -8.28 1.62
N SER A 251 -15.17 -8.24 2.91
CA SER A 251 -16.35 -7.51 3.40
C SER A 251 -16.18 -5.99 3.38
N ALA A 252 -14.98 -5.49 3.72
CA ALA A 252 -14.62 -4.07 3.64
C ALA A 252 -14.45 -3.58 2.19
N LEU A 253 -14.29 -4.53 1.26
CA LEU A 253 -14.14 -4.31 -0.17
C LEU A 253 -15.48 -4.41 -0.94
N SER A 254 -16.62 -4.30 -0.27
CA SER A 254 -17.96 -4.47 -0.87
C SER A 254 -18.33 -3.41 -1.92
N GLU A 255 -17.59 -2.30 -2.02
CA GLU A 255 -17.81 -1.27 -3.03
C GLU A 255 -16.95 -1.46 -4.30
N SER A 256 -17.57 -1.18 -5.45
CA SER A 256 -16.86 -1.10 -6.74
C SER A 256 -15.95 0.13 -6.71
N VAL A 257 -14.65 -0.12 -6.88
CA VAL A 257 -13.64 0.88 -6.51
C VAL A 257 -13.36 1.89 -7.62
N LEU A 258 -13.65 1.60 -8.90
CA LEU A 258 -13.37 2.56 -9.97
C LEU A 258 -14.29 2.32 -11.19
N PRO A 259 -14.73 3.37 -11.91
CA PRO A 259 -15.19 3.21 -13.29
C PRO A 259 -13.99 2.86 -14.18
N ARG A 260 -14.12 1.90 -15.11
CA ARG A 260 -13.05 1.59 -16.08
C ARG A 260 -13.61 1.23 -17.45
N VAL A 261 -13.22 2.02 -18.47
CA VAL A 261 -12.78 1.54 -19.79
C VAL A 261 -11.78 2.56 -20.36
N LEU A 262 -10.54 2.13 -20.62
CA LEU A 262 -9.79 2.50 -21.82
C LEU A 262 -9.74 1.20 -22.65
N ASP A 263 -9.66 1.32 -23.98
CA ASP A 263 -9.83 0.21 -24.90
C ASP A 263 -9.01 -1.03 -24.47
N ARG A 264 -9.66 -2.19 -24.47
CA ARG A 264 -9.13 -3.40 -23.82
C ARG A 264 -7.78 -3.82 -24.43
N ASP A 265 -7.61 -3.65 -25.73
CA ASP A 265 -6.40 -4.08 -26.45
C ASP A 265 -5.14 -3.27 -26.08
N ASP A 266 -5.29 -2.10 -25.45
CA ASP A 266 -4.18 -1.21 -25.11
C ASP A 266 -3.45 -1.63 -23.82
N VAL A 267 -4.12 -2.32 -22.88
CA VAL A 267 -3.55 -2.58 -21.54
C VAL A 267 -2.29 -3.44 -21.61
N TYR A 268 -2.33 -4.54 -22.38
CA TYR A 268 -1.17 -5.41 -22.54
C TYR A 268 -0.03 -4.72 -23.30
N GLN A 269 -0.38 -3.91 -24.31
CA GLN A 269 0.60 -3.18 -25.12
C GLN A 269 1.32 -2.13 -24.29
N VAL A 270 0.59 -1.31 -23.52
CA VAL A 270 1.15 -0.30 -22.62
C VAL A 270 2.04 -0.97 -21.57
N LEU A 271 1.55 -1.99 -20.87
CA LEU A 271 2.35 -2.72 -19.87
C LEU A 271 3.65 -3.27 -20.46
N THR A 272 3.55 -3.95 -21.60
CA THR A 272 4.71 -4.55 -22.25
C THR A 272 5.68 -3.47 -22.75
N ALA A 273 5.18 -2.38 -23.32
CA ALA A 273 6.01 -1.28 -23.81
C ALA A 273 6.75 -0.58 -22.67
N THR A 274 6.06 -0.23 -21.58
CA THR A 274 6.65 0.41 -20.40
C THR A 274 7.72 -0.47 -19.77
N VAL A 275 7.45 -1.77 -19.58
CA VAL A 275 8.45 -2.71 -19.04
C VAL A 275 9.65 -2.87 -19.99
N ARG A 276 9.44 -2.83 -21.31
CA ARG A 276 10.53 -2.90 -22.31
C ARG A 276 11.39 -1.64 -22.36
N GLN A 277 10.80 -0.49 -22.05
CA GLN A 277 11.48 0.81 -22.04
C GLN A 277 12.11 1.14 -20.68
N SER A 278 11.92 0.28 -19.68
CA SER A 278 12.46 0.46 -18.34
C SER A 278 14.00 0.47 -18.39
N PRO A 279 14.66 1.51 -17.85
CA PRO A 279 16.11 1.76 -18.02
C PRO A 279 16.98 0.62 -17.46
N ASP A 280 16.47 -0.08 -16.47
CA ASP A 280 17.05 -1.18 -15.72
C ASP A 280 16.91 -2.54 -16.41
N LEU A 281 16.18 -2.64 -17.54
CA LEU A 281 16.00 -3.90 -18.27
C LEU A 281 17.31 -4.46 -18.85
N ALA A 282 18.28 -3.62 -19.17
CA ALA A 282 19.58 -4.06 -19.66
C ALA A 282 20.40 -4.77 -18.57
N GLU A 283 20.23 -4.36 -17.32
CA GLU A 283 20.89 -4.97 -16.14
C GLU A 283 20.18 -6.26 -15.66
N ALA A 284 18.94 -6.46 -16.12
CA ALA A 284 18.09 -7.62 -15.82
C ALA A 284 18.42 -8.88 -16.63
N ARG A 285 19.04 -8.70 -17.80
CA ARG A 285 19.29 -9.73 -18.81
C ARG A 285 20.64 -10.39 -18.62
#